data_AF-X1BFM2-F1
#
_entry.id   AF-X1BFM2-F1
#
_cell.length_a   1.000
_cell.length_b   1.000
_cell.length_c   1.000
_cell.angle_alpha   90.00
_cell.angle_beta   90.00
_cell.angle_gamma   90.00
#
_symmetry.space_group_name_H-M   'P 1'
#
loop_
_entity.id
_entity.type
_entity.pdbx_description
1 polymer ?
#
loop_
_entity_poly.entity_id
_entity_poly.type
_entity_poly.pdbx_seq_one_letter_code
_entity_poly.pdbx_strand_id
1 'polypeptide(L)' 'MVNSCRKISINNLELRVAKAPLHERIQLRITPDRESGLSEVRFWHKDEFLGIQKVKNSELDLVHF' A
#
# COMPACT_ATOMS: atom_id res chain seq x y z
N MET A 1 -6.32 -15.53 -18.25
CA MET A 1 -5.41 -15.06 -17.17
C MET A 1 -6.27 -14.44 -16.08
N VAL A 2 -6.33 -15.05 -14.90
CA VAL A 2 -7.01 -14.45 -13.74
C VAL A 2 -6.04 -13.46 -13.11
N ASN A 3 -6.34 -12.16 -13.21
CA ASN A 3 -5.55 -11.13 -12.55
C ASN A 3 -5.85 -11.20 -11.05
N SER A 4 -4.95 -11.81 -10.26
CA SER A 4 -5.06 -11.83 -8.80
C SER A 4 -4.98 -10.38 -8.28
N CYS A 5 -6.10 -9.89 -7.76
CA CYS A 5 -6.19 -8.60 -7.09
C CYS A 5 -6.41 -8.87 -5.61
N ARG A 6 -5.54 -8.32 -4.76
CA ARG A 6 -5.68 -8.45 -3.31
C ARG A 6 -6.12 -7.11 -2.72
N LYS A 7 -7.21 -7.16 -1.97
CA LYS A 7 -7.68 -6.05 -1.14
C LYS A 7 -6.96 -6.12 0.20
N ILE A 8 -6.37 -5.01 0.61
CA ILE A 8 -5.70 -4.84 1.89
C ILE A 8 -6.39 -3.68 2.58
N SER A 9 -6.83 -3.90 3.82
CA SER A 9 -7.45 -2.86 4.63
C SER A 9 -6.48 -2.45 5.73
N ILE A 10 -6.14 -1.17 5.81
CA ILE A 10 -5.38 -0.56 6.91
C ILE A 10 -6.29 0.51 7.48
N ASN A 11 -6.73 0.36 8.73
CA ASN A 11 -7.75 1.24 9.32
C ASN A 11 -8.98 1.35 8.39
N ASN A 12 -9.32 2.56 7.95
CA ASN A 12 -10.43 2.83 7.02
C ASN A 12 -9.99 2.87 5.53
N LEU A 13 -8.73 2.57 5.24
CA LEU A 13 -8.16 2.65 3.90
C LEU A 13 -8.15 1.29 3.22
N GLU A 14 -8.70 1.24 2.00
CA GLU A 14 -8.65 0.05 1.13
C GLU A 14 -7.59 0.21 0.04
N LEU A 15 -6.51 -0.53 0.15
CA LEU A 15 -5.46 -0.62 -0.85
C LEU A 15 -5.68 -1.85 -1.73
N ARG A 16 -5.52 -1.67 -3.05
CA ARG A 16 -5.66 -2.77 -4.02
C ARG A 16 -4.34 -3.05 -4.70
N VAL A 17 -3.87 -4.28 -4.61
CA VAL A 17 -2.61 -4.70 -5.25
C VAL A 17 -2.93 -5.64 -6.40
N ALA A 18 -2.69 -5.16 -7.62
CA ALA A 18 -2.75 -6.00 -8.81
C ALA A 18 -1.53 -6.92 -8.83
N LYS A 19 -1.70 -8.16 -9.33
CA LYS A 19 -0.65 -9.18 -9.41
C LYS A 19 -0.08 -9.62 -8.05
N ALA A 20 -0.82 -9.39 -6.96
CA ALA A 20 -0.41 -9.90 -5.67
C ALA A 20 -0.42 -11.44 -5.70
N PRO A 21 0.67 -12.09 -5.26
CA PRO A 21 0.71 -13.55 -5.20
C PRO A 21 -0.31 -14.05 -4.17
N LEU A 22 -1.04 -15.10 -4.57
CA LEU A 22 -2.03 -15.75 -3.73
C LEU A 22 -1.33 -16.47 -2.58
N HIS A 23 -1.87 -16.32 -1.36
CA HIS A 23 -1.36 -16.93 -0.12
C HIS A 23 0.05 -16.49 0.34
N GLU A 24 0.69 -15.55 -0.36
CA GLU A 24 2.01 -15.05 0.04
C GLU A 24 1.92 -13.74 0.82
N ARG A 25 2.93 -13.45 1.64
CA ARG A 25 3.03 -12.14 2.32
C ARG A 25 3.62 -11.12 1.37
N ILE A 26 3.00 -9.95 1.29
CA ILE A 26 3.58 -8.78 0.63
C ILE A 26 4.06 -7.78 1.68
N GLN A 27 5.10 -7.03 1.36
CA GLN A 27 5.62 -5.96 2.19
C GLN A 27 4.99 -4.64 1.77
N LEU A 28 4.60 -3.85 2.76
CA LEU A 28 4.09 -2.49 2.59
C LEU A 28 5.13 -1.53 3.13
N ARG A 29 5.52 -0.55 2.33
CA ARG A 29 6.44 0.52 2.73
C ARG A 29 5.74 1.85 2.55
N ILE A 30 5.60 2.61 3.63
CA ILE A 30 4.86 3.86 3.66
C ILE A 30 5.86 5.00 3.86
N THR A 31 5.89 5.95 2.95
CA THR A 31 6.73 7.15 3.03
C THR A 31 5.82 8.38 3.06
N PRO A 32 5.67 9.05 4.21
CA PRO A 32 4.88 10.26 4.28
C PRO A 32 5.63 11.44 3.64
N ASP A 33 4.95 12.14 2.75
CA ASP A 33 5.35 13.45 2.26
C ASP A 33 4.60 14.51 3.08
N ARG A 34 5.39 15.27 3.86
CA ARG A 34 4.87 16.30 4.76
C ARG A 34 4.47 17.57 4.03
N GLU A 35 5.03 17.85 2.86
CA GLU A 35 4.73 19.06 2.10
C GLU A 35 3.40 18.92 1.36
N SER A 36 3.16 17.77 0.72
CA SER A 36 1.90 17.53 0.00
C SER A 36 0.76 17.02 0.88
N GLY A 37 1.05 16.56 2.10
CA GLY A 37 0.06 15.92 2.97
C GLY A 37 -0.37 14.53 2.49
N LEU A 38 0.38 13.93 1.54
CA LEU A 38 0.15 12.60 1.00
C LEU A 38 1.26 11.65 1.44
N SER A 39 0.94 10.36 1.52
CA SER A 39 1.89 9.28 1.76
C SER A 39 1.94 8.38 0.54
N GLU A 40 3.15 8.00 0.19
CA GLU A 40 3.40 6.97 -0.80
C GLU A 40 3.41 5.60 -0.14
N VAL A 41 2.48 4.73 -0.54
CA VAL A 41 2.45 3.32 -0.14
C VAL A 41 2.98 2.48 -1.28
N ARG A 42 4.10 1.81 -1.05
CA ARG A 42 4.77 0.94 -2.03
C ARG A 42 4.58 -0.52 -1.65
N PHE A 43 4.22 -1.33 -2.65
CA PHE A 43 3.96 -2.76 -2.52
C PHE A 43 5.15 -3.55 -3.04
N TRP A 44 5.65 -4.49 -2.24
CA TRP A 44 6.80 -5.33 -2.58
C TRP A 44 6.52 -6.80 -2.30
N HIS A 45 7.08 -7.69 -3.10
CA HIS A 45 7.06 -9.13 -2.87
C HIS A 45 8.40 -9.74 -3.31
N LYS A 46 9.13 -10.38 -2.38
CA LYS A 46 10.44 -11.01 -2.67
C LYS A 46 11.36 -10.11 -3.52
N ASP A 47 11.49 -8.85 -3.10
CA ASP A 47 12.28 -7.81 -3.77
C ASP A 47 11.75 -7.33 -5.14
N GLU A 48 10.61 -7.84 -5.59
CA GLU A 48 9.87 -7.32 -6.74
C GLU A 48 8.97 -6.16 -6.32
N PHE A 49 9.06 -5.04 -7.05
CA PHE A 49 8.16 -3.91 -6.89
C PHE A 49 6.84 -4.17 -7.61
N LEU A 50 5.75 -4.25 -6.84
CA LEU A 50 4.41 -4.53 -7.37
C LEU A 50 3.62 -3.27 -7.72
N GLY A 51 3.98 -2.12 -7.14
CA GLY A 51 3.34 -0.85 -7.45
C GLY A 51 3.35 0.17 -6.31
N ILE A 52 2.72 1.31 -6.58
CA ILE A 52 2.61 2.44 -5.65
C ILE A 52 1.18 3.00 -5.65
N GLN A 53 0.72 3.45 -4.48
CA GLN A 53 -0.50 4.24 -4.31
C GLN A 53 -0.22 5.45 -3.43
N LYS A 54 -0.81 6.59 -3.78
CA LYS A 54 -0.78 7.80 -2.96
C LYS A 54 -2.07 7.88 -2.16
N VAL A 55 -1.93 8.15 -0.87
CA VAL A 55 -3.05 8.21 0.08
C VAL A 55 -2.85 9.39 1.01
N LYS A 56 -3.93 9.98 1.51
CA LYS A 56 -3.82 11.13 2.40
C LYS A 56 -3.22 10.71 3.73
N ASN A 57 -2.34 11.54 4.28
CA ASN A 57 -1.72 11.26 5.58
C ASN A 57 -2.80 11.09 6.68
N SER A 58 -3.90 11.85 6.59
CA SER A 58 -5.04 11.77 7.50
C SER A 58 -5.81 10.45 7.45
N GLU A 59 -5.78 9.71 6.32
CA GLU A 59 -6.51 8.45 6.16
C GLU A 59 -5.72 7.24 6.64
N LEU A 60 -4.39 7.36 6.66
CA LEU A 60 -3.52 6.30 7.13
C LEU A 60 -3.56 6.16 8.65
N ASP A 61 -3.85 7.24 9.40
CA ASP A 61 -3.94 7.28 10.87
C ASP A 61 -2.76 6.56 11.58
N LEU A 62 -1.62 6.46 10.87
CA LEU A 62 -0.56 5.51 11.18
C LEU A 62 0.51 6.11 12.10
N VAL A 63 0.59 7.44 12.18
CA VAL A 63 1.53 8.13 13.06
C VAL A 63 0.97 9.51 13.44
N HIS A 64 0.54 9.66 14.69
CA HIS A 64 0.56 10.97 15.34
C HIS A 64 2.04 11.29 15.59
N PHE A 65 2.57 12.33 14.93
CA PHE A 65 3.93 12.82 15.20
C PHE A 65 3.93 13.74 16.42
#